data_AF-A0A952RDB8-F1
#
_entry.id   AF-A0A952RDB8-F1
#
_cell.length_a   1.000
_cell.length_b   1.000
_cell.length_c   1.000
_cell.angle_alpha   90.00
_cell.angle_beta   90.00
_cell.angle_gamma   90.00
#
_symmetry.space_group_name_H-M   'P 1'
#
loop_
_entity.id
_entity.type
_entity.pdbx_description
1 polymer ?
#
loop_
_entity_poly.entity_id
_entity_poly.type
_entity_poly.pdbx_seq_one_letter_code
_entity_poly.pdbx_strand_id
1 'polypeptide(L)'
;MEGAQEIGICCGRCEAFSVMGTRRCPHCGHDLALGEATSLTAPEVAPSSLSAALASAIALGEPHDPFDGHGESLLRPAAGQSADDPSPSELLEAAHKSLHKAAEAGQRSAQEAGASAASPSHGAVAEENPMDQARHFVCTSCMTPVPTGHKFCGRCGAEVPEAVLKGEVRYFSEIQNPEKARLIVIRGEGLDGVGYHLHADQHIVGRRGQLEFPDDPFVSPKHANFFYRDHRLVVRDEGSLNGVYLRIRGSVEIAAGDTFLAGEQVFRLDPTPKANDSAETDGTFFYSSPKHPTAFRLSQILEGGATGMTVCARGTSLQIGRENGDLNFPGDAYMSGQHCTVADDNGRYTLTDHDSRNGTYIRIKSEAELGHGDYVFIGRKLLRVELTN
;
A
#
# COMPACT_ATOMS: atom_id res chain seq x y z
N MET A 1 8.18 -37.81 58.28
CA MET A 1 8.91 -37.97 57.00
C MET A 1 8.85 -36.63 56.31
N GLU A 2 9.87 -35.80 56.55
CA GLU A 2 10.02 -34.51 55.86
C GLU A 2 10.39 -34.79 54.40
N GLY A 3 9.51 -34.42 53.47
CA GLY A 3 9.80 -34.48 52.04
C GLY A 3 10.68 -33.31 51.67
N ALA A 4 11.96 -33.56 51.40
CA ALA A 4 12.86 -32.56 50.84
C ALA A 4 12.36 -32.16 49.45
N GLN A 5 11.97 -30.90 49.27
CA GLN A 5 11.67 -30.36 47.94
C GLN A 5 12.99 -30.17 47.19
N GLU A 6 13.25 -31.01 46.18
CA GLU A 6 14.40 -30.86 45.30
C GLU A 6 14.11 -29.81 44.21
N ILE A 7 14.94 -28.77 44.16
CA ILE A 7 14.90 -27.73 43.13
C ILE A 7 15.77 -28.18 41.95
N GLY A 8 15.24 -28.11 40.73
CA GLY A 8 15.92 -28.52 39.50
C GLY A 8 15.52 -27.69 38.27
N ILE A 9 16.10 -28.03 37.12
CA ILE A 9 15.87 -27.40 35.83
C ILE A 9 15.15 -28.38 34.88
N CYS A 10 14.12 -27.93 34.19
CA CYS A 10 13.46 -28.73 33.16
C CYS A 10 14.11 -28.48 31.80
N CYS A 11 14.34 -29.55 31.05
CA CYS A 11 14.92 -29.45 29.72
C CYS A 11 13.93 -28.83 28.72
N GLY A 12 14.29 -27.73 28.06
CA GLY A 12 13.46 -27.07 27.04
C GLY A 12 13.20 -27.88 25.76
N ARG A 13 13.81 -29.06 25.61
CA ARG A 13 13.64 -29.93 24.42
C ARG A 13 12.84 -31.19 24.67
N CYS A 14 12.99 -31.81 25.84
CA CYS A 14 12.32 -33.09 26.16
C CYS A 14 11.56 -33.06 27.48
N GLU A 15 11.49 -31.89 28.12
CA GLU A 15 10.74 -31.63 29.36
C GLU A 15 11.18 -32.45 30.59
N ALA A 16 12.22 -33.27 30.45
CA ALA A 16 12.78 -34.05 31.55
C ALA A 16 13.37 -33.14 32.64
N PHE A 17 13.03 -33.43 33.90
CA PHE A 17 13.60 -32.80 35.08
C PHE A 17 15.07 -33.20 35.25
N SER A 18 15.92 -32.23 35.56
CA SER A 18 17.32 -32.43 35.90
C SER A 18 17.66 -31.66 37.19
N VAL A 19 18.52 -32.21 38.04
CA VAL A 19 18.93 -31.55 39.29
C VAL A 19 19.71 -30.26 39.01
N MET A 20 19.64 -29.27 39.90
CA MET A 20 20.38 -28.02 39.71
C MET A 20 21.89 -28.26 39.55
N GLY A 21 22.50 -27.64 38.52
CA GLY A 21 23.93 -27.76 38.20
C GLY A 21 24.27 -28.75 37.07
N THR A 22 23.31 -29.51 36.54
CA THR A 22 23.54 -30.32 35.32
C THR A 22 23.71 -29.42 34.09
N ARG A 23 24.84 -29.55 33.40
CA ARG A 23 25.13 -28.81 32.16
C ARG A 23 24.43 -29.37 30.93
N ARG A 24 24.09 -30.66 30.93
CA ARG A 24 23.38 -31.31 29.81
C ARG A 24 22.26 -32.19 30.33
N CYS A 25 21.17 -32.25 29.58
CA CYS A 25 20.05 -33.11 29.88
C CYS A 25 20.47 -34.58 29.80
N PRO A 26 20.23 -35.40 30.84
CA PRO A 26 20.59 -36.81 30.85
C PRO A 26 19.75 -37.64 29.87
N HIS A 27 18.61 -37.14 29.41
CA HIS A 27 17.72 -37.86 28.50
C HIS A 27 18.01 -37.57 27.01
N CYS A 28 18.32 -36.32 26.65
CA CYS A 28 18.46 -35.93 25.25
C CYS A 28 19.79 -35.23 24.91
N GLY A 29 20.65 -35.01 25.90
CA GLY A 29 21.95 -34.36 25.73
C GLY A 29 21.90 -32.86 25.44
N HIS A 30 20.72 -32.23 25.46
CA HIS A 30 20.55 -30.80 25.24
C HIS A 30 21.25 -29.99 26.33
N ASP A 31 21.92 -28.90 25.93
CA ASP A 31 22.62 -28.01 26.87
C ASP A 31 21.61 -27.29 27.77
N LEU A 32 21.87 -27.29 29.07
CA LEU A 32 21.04 -26.67 30.10
C LEU A 32 21.78 -25.51 30.79
N ALA A 33 22.98 -25.15 30.34
CA ALA A 33 23.74 -24.03 30.89
C ALA A 33 23.07 -22.69 30.51
N LEU A 34 22.55 -21.97 31.52
CA LEU A 34 22.09 -20.59 31.38
C LEU A 34 23.30 -19.65 31.46
N GLY A 35 23.99 -19.46 30.34
CA GLY A 35 25.10 -18.50 30.20
C GLY A 35 25.80 -18.63 28.83
N GLU A 36 25.84 -17.54 28.08
CA GLU A 36 26.31 -17.48 26.69
C GLU A 36 27.75 -17.98 26.48
N ALA A 37 27.91 -18.84 25.47
CA ALA A 37 29.11 -18.93 24.66
C ALA A 37 28.72 -19.29 23.22
N THR A 38 28.08 -18.35 22.52
CA THR A 38 27.89 -18.45 21.07
C THR A 38 29.20 -18.09 20.38
N SER A 39 30.12 -19.05 20.32
CA SER A 39 31.24 -19.00 19.38
C SER A 39 30.74 -19.53 18.04
N LEU A 40 30.73 -18.65 17.04
CA LEU A 40 30.51 -18.96 15.63
C LEU A 40 31.50 -20.02 15.17
N THR A 41 31.01 -21.23 14.86
CA THR A 41 31.75 -22.20 14.03
C THR A 41 30.80 -22.75 12.97
N ALA A 42 31.22 -22.57 11.71
CA ALA A 42 30.58 -23.10 10.51
C ALA A 42 30.62 -24.64 10.49
N PRO A 43 29.71 -25.32 9.77
CA PRO A 43 29.68 -26.78 9.76
C PRO A 43 30.80 -27.35 8.89
N GLU A 44 31.67 -28.15 9.49
CA GLU A 44 32.52 -29.11 8.78
C GLU A 44 31.64 -30.27 8.26
N VAL A 45 31.74 -30.54 6.96
CA VAL A 45 31.19 -31.72 6.29
C VAL A 45 32.33 -32.70 6.01
N ALA A 46 32.17 -33.97 6.39
CA ALA A 46 32.99 -35.10 5.92
C ALA A 46 32.23 -36.44 6.12
N PRO A 47 32.66 -37.58 5.52
CA PRO A 47 32.35 -37.95 4.12
C PRO A 47 31.84 -39.41 3.96
N SER A 48 31.35 -39.77 2.76
CA SER A 48 31.33 -41.12 2.10
C SER A 48 30.14 -41.21 1.13
N SER A 49 30.11 -41.89 -0.02
CA SER A 49 31.08 -42.56 -0.91
C SER A 49 30.33 -42.98 -2.20
N LEU A 50 31.06 -43.24 -3.31
CA LEU A 50 30.66 -43.84 -4.61
C LEU A 50 29.97 -42.87 -5.61
N SER A 51 30.33 -42.74 -6.89
CA SER A 51 31.14 -43.54 -7.83
C SER A 51 31.58 -42.69 -9.04
N ALA A 52 32.83 -42.94 -9.46
CA ALA A 52 33.49 -42.87 -10.77
C ALA A 52 33.01 -42.00 -11.96
N ALA A 53 34.05 -41.43 -12.60
CA ALA A 53 34.27 -41.22 -14.04
C ALA A 53 33.83 -39.89 -14.67
N LEU A 54 34.78 -38.98 -14.92
CA LEU A 54 35.45 -38.88 -16.22
C LEU A 54 36.70 -37.98 -16.11
N ALA A 55 37.66 -38.28 -16.96
CA ALA A 55 39.03 -37.79 -16.94
C ALA A 55 39.23 -36.46 -17.68
N SER A 56 40.41 -35.91 -17.39
CA SER A 56 41.26 -35.07 -18.25
C SER A 56 41.06 -33.56 -18.19
N ALA A 57 42.08 -32.71 -18.23
CA ALA A 57 43.53 -32.76 -18.01
C ALA A 57 44.03 -31.33 -18.36
N ILE A 58 45.29 -31.01 -18.00
CA ILE A 58 46.14 -29.93 -18.55
C ILE A 58 45.88 -28.53 -17.93
N ALA A 59 46.86 -27.76 -17.46
CA ALA A 59 48.27 -27.95 -17.15
C ALA A 59 48.81 -26.66 -16.49
N LEU A 60 49.74 -26.85 -15.53
CA LEU A 60 51.00 -26.14 -15.26
C LEU A 60 51.06 -24.61 -15.00
N GLY A 61 51.74 -24.27 -13.90
CA GLY A 61 52.68 -23.13 -13.85
C GLY A 61 52.73 -22.32 -12.54
N GLU A 62 53.49 -22.80 -11.53
CA GLU A 62 54.07 -21.96 -10.46
C GLU A 62 55.41 -21.30 -10.94
N PRO A 63 56.19 -20.61 -10.09
CA PRO A 63 56.02 -19.28 -9.48
C PRO A 63 57.24 -18.38 -9.82
N HIS A 64 57.31 -17.10 -9.40
CA HIS A 64 58.58 -16.39 -9.08
C HIS A 64 58.36 -14.91 -8.63
N ASP A 65 58.79 -14.61 -7.41
CA ASP A 65 59.21 -13.29 -6.86
C ASP A 65 60.73 -13.04 -7.15
N PRO A 66 61.42 -11.93 -6.75
CA PRO A 66 61.02 -10.61 -6.17
C PRO A 66 61.71 -9.38 -6.87
N PHE A 67 61.40 -8.13 -6.49
CA PHE A 67 62.37 -7.03 -6.18
C PHE A 67 61.71 -5.66 -5.93
N ASP A 68 62.25 -4.96 -4.92
CA ASP A 68 61.93 -3.60 -4.43
C ASP A 68 62.21 -2.45 -5.41
N GLY A 69 61.48 -1.33 -5.25
CA GLY A 69 61.91 -0.04 -5.82
C GLY A 69 60.86 1.07 -5.85
N HIS A 70 60.95 1.97 -4.86
CA HIS A 70 60.34 3.31 -4.69
C HIS A 70 59.85 4.07 -5.94
N GLY A 71 58.75 4.83 -5.79
CA GLY A 71 58.47 5.98 -6.68
C GLY A 71 57.00 6.42 -6.77
N GLU A 72 56.64 7.37 -5.92
CA GLU A 72 55.71 8.51 -6.15
C GLU A 72 54.44 8.36 -7.02
N SER A 73 53.30 8.49 -6.32
CA SER A 73 52.17 9.39 -6.62
C SER A 73 51.77 9.62 -8.08
N LEU A 74 50.79 8.84 -8.56
CA LEU A 74 49.78 9.33 -9.51
C LEU A 74 48.40 8.73 -9.20
N LEU A 75 47.51 9.58 -8.70
CA LEU A 75 46.08 9.34 -8.56
C LEU A 75 45.46 9.00 -9.93
N ARG A 76 44.74 7.88 -9.96
CA ARG A 76 43.85 7.43 -11.05
C ARG A 76 42.38 7.61 -10.64
N PRO A 77 41.44 7.57 -11.60
CA PRO A 77 40.19 8.34 -11.57
C PRO A 77 39.05 7.67 -10.80
N ALA A 78 38.06 8.51 -10.50
CA ALA A 78 36.80 8.19 -9.82
C ALA A 78 36.08 6.96 -10.40
N ALA A 79 35.88 5.96 -9.54
CA ALA A 79 34.92 4.88 -9.73
C ALA A 79 33.50 5.38 -9.43
N GLY A 80 32.57 4.94 -10.26
CA GLY A 80 31.18 5.37 -10.31
C GLY A 80 30.40 5.13 -9.02
N GLN A 81 29.46 6.05 -8.80
CA GLN A 81 28.41 5.98 -7.81
C GLN A 81 27.52 4.76 -8.12
N SER A 82 27.44 3.81 -7.20
CA SER A 82 26.29 2.92 -7.09
C SER A 82 25.11 3.79 -6.67
N ALA A 83 24.07 3.83 -7.50
CA ALA A 83 22.77 4.33 -7.09
C ALA A 83 22.25 3.36 -6.02
N ASP A 84 22.24 3.81 -4.76
CA ASP A 84 21.56 3.11 -3.67
C ASP A 84 20.05 3.17 -3.94
N ASP A 85 19.43 2.01 -4.18
CA ASP A 85 17.97 1.90 -4.21
C ASP A 85 17.41 2.27 -2.83
N PRO A 86 16.42 3.18 -2.74
CA PRO A 86 15.87 3.60 -1.46
C PRO A 86 15.19 2.45 -0.72
N SER A 87 15.34 2.45 0.59
CA SER A 87 14.79 1.45 1.50
C SER A 87 13.25 1.41 1.45
N PRO A 88 12.61 0.26 1.74
CA PRO A 88 11.15 0.12 1.63
C PRO A 88 10.33 1.09 2.50
N SER A 89 10.88 1.54 3.62
CA SER A 89 10.29 2.60 4.48
C SER A 89 10.27 3.96 3.78
N GLU A 90 11.32 4.32 3.02
CA GLU A 90 11.40 5.62 2.33
C GLU A 90 10.37 5.74 1.19
N LEU A 91 9.98 4.63 0.58
CA LEU A 91 8.95 4.58 -0.47
C LEU A 91 7.52 4.63 0.09
N LEU A 92 7.28 4.02 1.26
CA LEU A 92 6.03 4.18 2.00
C LEU A 92 5.91 5.61 2.52
N GLU A 93 7.02 6.15 3.05
CA GLU A 93 7.17 7.55 3.41
C GLU A 93 6.92 8.46 2.19
N ALA A 94 7.36 8.09 0.98
CA ALA A 94 7.03 8.84 -0.23
C ALA A 94 5.53 8.83 -0.56
N ALA A 95 4.86 7.68 -0.44
CA ALA A 95 3.41 7.57 -0.64
C ALA A 95 2.63 8.38 0.40
N HIS A 96 3.08 8.39 1.65
CA HIS A 96 2.43 9.15 2.71
C HIS A 96 2.78 10.66 2.68
N LYS A 97 3.98 11.05 2.22
CA LYS A 97 4.29 12.46 1.84
C LYS A 97 3.30 12.96 0.79
N SER A 98 2.89 12.09 -0.11
CA SER A 98 1.86 12.36 -1.13
C SER A 98 0.51 12.65 -0.49
N LEU A 99 0.13 11.89 0.56
CA LEU A 99 -1.08 12.13 1.33
C LEU A 99 -1.04 13.47 2.06
N HIS A 100 0.09 13.82 2.67
CA HIS A 100 0.23 15.06 3.44
C HIS A 100 -0.10 16.29 2.58
N LYS A 101 0.47 16.34 1.36
CA LYS A 101 0.18 17.41 0.40
C LYS A 101 -1.19 17.29 -0.28
N ALA A 102 -1.66 16.08 -0.63
CA ALA A 102 -2.99 15.89 -1.22
C ALA A 102 -4.12 16.28 -0.25
N ALA A 103 -3.91 16.06 1.05
CA ALA A 103 -4.80 16.52 2.10
C ALA A 103 -4.76 18.04 2.28
N GLU A 104 -3.58 18.67 2.23
CA GLU A 104 -3.48 20.14 2.22
C GLU A 104 -4.17 20.74 0.98
N ALA A 105 -4.05 20.11 -0.19
CA ALA A 105 -4.74 20.53 -1.41
C ALA A 105 -6.26 20.34 -1.30
N GLY A 106 -6.72 19.18 -0.81
CA GLY A 106 -8.14 18.88 -0.62
C GLY A 106 -8.81 19.77 0.44
N GLN A 107 -8.10 20.12 1.52
CA GLN A 107 -8.58 21.06 2.53
C GLN A 107 -8.66 22.50 1.99
N ARG A 108 -7.71 22.92 1.14
CA ARG A 108 -7.80 24.21 0.42
C ARG A 108 -8.98 24.24 -0.54
N SER A 109 -9.21 23.18 -1.31
CA SER A 109 -10.38 23.08 -2.19
C SER A 109 -11.71 23.08 -1.43
N ALA A 110 -11.78 22.44 -0.26
CA ALA A 110 -12.96 22.45 0.61
C ALA A 110 -13.20 23.83 1.26
N GLN A 111 -12.13 24.56 1.57
CA GLN A 111 -12.19 25.90 2.17
C GLN A 111 -12.51 26.98 1.11
N GLU A 112 -12.09 26.79 -0.15
CA GLU A 112 -12.46 27.64 -1.30
C GLU A 112 -13.89 27.36 -1.81
N ALA A 113 -14.37 26.11 -1.71
CA ALA A 113 -15.77 25.77 -1.99
C ALA A 113 -16.78 26.39 -1.00
N GLY A 114 -16.31 26.86 0.17
CA GLY A 114 -17.10 27.61 1.14
C GLY A 114 -17.20 29.12 0.86
N ALA A 115 -16.49 29.65 -0.14
CA ALA A 115 -16.39 31.08 -0.38
C ALA A 115 -16.21 31.44 -1.88
N SER A 116 -17.22 31.19 -2.73
CA SER A 116 -17.62 32.13 -3.80
C SER A 116 -18.75 31.55 -4.66
N ALA A 117 -19.96 32.09 -4.50
CA ALA A 117 -20.97 32.11 -5.56
C ALA A 117 -20.88 33.49 -6.25
N ALA A 118 -20.03 33.60 -7.27
CA ALA A 118 -20.06 34.69 -8.23
C ALA A 118 -19.38 34.23 -9.53
N SER A 119 -20.19 33.98 -10.56
CA SER A 119 -19.74 33.62 -11.90
C SER A 119 -18.86 34.70 -12.50
N PRO A 120 -17.67 34.39 -13.06
CA PRO A 120 -16.97 35.34 -13.91
C PRO A 120 -17.56 35.31 -15.32
N SER A 121 -18.02 36.47 -15.77
CA SER A 121 -18.37 36.77 -17.16
C SER A 121 -17.14 36.57 -18.06
N HIS A 122 -17.34 35.86 -19.18
CA HIS A 122 -16.34 35.64 -20.23
C HIS A 122 -15.61 36.94 -20.63
N GLY A 123 -14.31 36.97 -20.33
CA GLY A 123 -13.37 37.95 -20.89
C GLY A 123 -13.12 37.64 -22.36
N ALA A 124 -13.27 38.67 -23.20
CA ALA A 124 -12.97 38.63 -24.61
C ALA A 124 -11.49 38.28 -24.84
N VAL A 125 -11.25 37.09 -25.39
CA VAL A 125 -9.95 36.72 -25.95
C VAL A 125 -9.89 37.31 -27.35
N ALA A 126 -8.85 38.10 -27.61
CA ALA A 126 -8.58 38.72 -28.89
C ALA A 126 -8.51 37.67 -30.01
N GLU A 127 -9.23 37.93 -31.11
CA GLU A 127 -9.24 37.10 -32.32
C GLU A 127 -7.85 37.05 -32.97
N GLU A 128 -7.06 36.04 -32.64
CA GLU A 128 -6.01 35.57 -33.53
C GLU A 128 -6.68 34.82 -34.68
N ASN A 129 -6.52 35.31 -35.92
CA ASN A 129 -7.06 34.70 -37.13
C ASN A 129 -6.68 33.20 -37.20
N PRO A 130 -7.62 32.26 -37.06
CA PRO A 130 -7.32 30.85 -37.26
C PRO A 130 -6.84 30.65 -38.70
N MET A 131 -5.74 29.93 -38.84
CA MET A 131 -5.05 29.59 -40.10
C MET A 131 -6.05 29.31 -41.23
N ASP A 132 -5.84 29.87 -42.42
CA ASP A 132 -6.72 29.78 -43.61
C ASP A 132 -7.15 28.35 -44.01
N GLN A 133 -6.45 27.32 -43.51
CA GLN A 133 -6.82 25.91 -43.64
C GLN A 133 -8.12 25.51 -42.92
N ALA A 134 -8.55 26.24 -41.89
CA ALA A 134 -9.80 25.96 -41.17
C ALA A 134 -11.07 26.49 -41.90
N ARG A 135 -10.91 27.23 -43.00
CA ARG A 135 -12.03 27.89 -43.72
C ARG A 135 -12.64 27.07 -44.86
N HIS A 136 -12.15 25.85 -45.10
CA HIS A 136 -12.55 25.05 -46.25
C HIS A 136 -12.88 23.60 -45.85
N PHE A 137 -14.11 23.17 -46.15
CA PHE A 137 -14.51 21.77 -46.04
C PHE A 137 -14.05 20.98 -47.27
N VAL A 138 -13.33 19.89 -47.09
CA VAL A 138 -12.95 19.03 -48.23
C VAL A 138 -14.11 18.12 -48.60
N CYS A 139 -14.64 18.25 -49.82
CA CYS A 139 -15.74 17.42 -50.28
C CYS A 139 -15.35 15.93 -50.31
N THR A 140 -16.16 15.09 -49.68
CA THR A 140 -15.93 13.63 -49.61
C THR A 140 -16.08 12.91 -50.96
N SER A 141 -16.81 13.50 -51.91
CA SER A 141 -17.06 12.89 -53.22
C SER A 141 -16.02 13.25 -54.28
N CYS A 142 -15.49 14.48 -54.27
CA CYS A 142 -14.59 14.95 -55.32
C CYS A 142 -13.31 15.64 -54.80
N MET A 143 -13.09 15.63 -53.48
CA MET A 143 -11.95 16.24 -52.78
C MET A 143 -11.70 17.72 -53.09
N THR A 144 -12.68 18.41 -53.68
CA THR A 144 -12.58 19.85 -53.95
C THR A 144 -12.87 20.61 -52.65
N PRO A 145 -12.06 21.62 -52.28
CA PRO A 145 -12.32 22.45 -51.12
C PRO A 145 -13.59 23.28 -51.35
N VAL A 146 -14.51 23.22 -50.40
CA VAL A 146 -15.76 23.97 -50.36
C VAL A 146 -15.60 25.06 -49.30
N PRO A 147 -15.69 26.35 -49.65
CA PRO A 147 -15.63 27.43 -48.67
C PRO A 147 -16.76 27.32 -47.63
N THR A 148 -16.50 27.75 -46.40
CA THR A 148 -17.50 27.79 -45.32
C THR A 148 -18.76 28.55 -45.73
N GLY A 149 -19.94 27.98 -45.45
CA GLY A 149 -21.26 28.59 -45.73
C GLY A 149 -22.01 28.03 -46.94
N HIS A 150 -21.37 27.21 -47.79
CA HIS A 150 -22.05 26.57 -48.94
C HIS A 150 -22.68 25.23 -48.58
N LYS A 151 -23.96 25.05 -48.91
CA LYS A 151 -24.73 23.81 -48.64
C LYS A 151 -24.36 22.62 -49.56
N PHE A 152 -23.73 22.90 -50.69
CA PHE A 152 -23.37 21.91 -51.70
C PHE A 152 -21.97 22.21 -52.27
N CYS A 153 -21.27 21.17 -52.72
CA CYS A 153 -20.01 21.30 -53.43
C CYS A 153 -20.24 21.89 -54.83
N GLY A 154 -19.60 23.03 -55.13
CA GLY A 154 -19.76 23.71 -56.42
C GLY A 154 -19.30 22.93 -57.66
N ARG A 155 -18.53 21.85 -57.49
CA ARG A 155 -18.03 21.03 -58.61
C ARG A 155 -18.85 19.78 -58.88
N CYS A 156 -19.19 19.02 -57.83
CA CYS A 156 -19.87 17.72 -57.99
C CYS A 156 -21.33 17.72 -57.52
N GLY A 157 -21.82 18.81 -56.91
CA GLY A 157 -23.18 18.91 -56.39
C GLY A 157 -23.43 18.12 -55.10
N ALA A 158 -22.42 17.42 -54.56
CA ALA A 158 -22.57 16.67 -53.31
C ALA A 158 -22.91 17.59 -52.13
N GLU A 159 -23.84 17.14 -51.30
CA GLU A 159 -24.27 17.84 -50.10
C GLU A 159 -23.15 17.94 -49.07
N VAL A 160 -22.98 19.13 -48.50
CA VAL A 160 -22.08 19.34 -47.36
C VAL A 160 -22.82 18.89 -46.09
N PRO A 161 -22.24 18.02 -45.25
CA PRO A 161 -22.89 17.57 -44.02
C PRO A 161 -23.28 18.75 -43.12
N GLU A 162 -24.49 18.70 -42.54
CA GLU A 162 -24.99 19.78 -41.68
C GLU A 162 -24.10 20.10 -40.48
N ALA A 163 -23.37 19.12 -39.96
CA ALA A 163 -22.42 19.30 -38.87
C ALA A 163 -21.31 20.32 -39.21
N VAL A 164 -20.87 20.36 -40.47
CA VAL A 164 -19.87 21.31 -40.95
C VAL A 164 -20.49 22.68 -41.24
N LEU A 165 -21.73 22.71 -41.72
CA LEU A 165 -22.50 23.94 -41.97
C LEU A 165 -22.85 24.70 -40.68
N LYS A 166 -23.11 23.98 -39.58
CA LYS A 166 -23.40 24.54 -38.27
C LYS A 166 -22.14 24.88 -37.46
N GLY A 167 -20.95 24.61 -38.00
CA GLY A 167 -19.69 24.84 -37.29
C GLY A 167 -19.57 23.98 -36.04
N GLU A 168 -20.21 22.80 -36.01
CA GLU A 168 -20.05 21.87 -34.90
C GLU A 168 -18.64 21.30 -34.97
N VAL A 169 -17.77 21.86 -34.15
CA VAL A 169 -16.42 21.34 -33.91
C VAL A 169 -16.61 19.98 -33.24
N ARG A 170 -16.52 18.90 -34.04
CA ARG A 170 -16.32 17.56 -33.48
C ARG A 170 -14.90 17.51 -32.97
N TYR A 171 -14.73 17.82 -31.68
CA TYR A 171 -13.48 17.56 -30.98
C TYR A 171 -13.29 16.03 -30.96
N PHE A 172 -12.43 15.52 -31.84
CA PHE A 172 -11.98 14.13 -31.85
C PHE A 172 -10.95 13.88 -30.74
N SER A 173 -11.22 14.37 -29.52
CA SER A 173 -10.39 14.06 -28.37
C SER A 173 -11.06 12.94 -27.59
N GLU A 174 -10.47 11.74 -27.66
CA GLU A 174 -10.79 10.56 -26.84
C GLU A 174 -10.75 10.84 -25.32
N ILE A 175 -10.20 12.00 -24.94
CA ILE A 175 -10.12 12.59 -23.60
C ILE A 175 -11.49 13.06 -23.08
N GLN A 176 -12.49 13.28 -23.94
CA GLN A 176 -13.80 13.80 -23.56
C GLN A 176 -14.92 12.76 -23.67
N ASN A 177 -14.67 11.50 -23.30
CA ASN A 177 -15.80 10.61 -23.05
C ASN A 177 -16.30 10.90 -21.63
N PRO A 178 -17.38 11.68 -21.45
CA PRO A 178 -17.77 12.22 -20.15
C PRO A 178 -18.14 11.12 -19.15
N GLU A 179 -18.34 9.88 -19.59
CA GLU A 179 -18.72 8.76 -18.73
C GLU A 179 -17.52 7.97 -18.18
N LYS A 180 -16.28 8.36 -18.48
CA LYS A 180 -15.10 7.55 -18.13
C LYS A 180 -14.24 8.19 -17.04
N ALA A 181 -13.81 7.34 -16.11
CA ALA A 181 -13.06 7.71 -14.93
C ALA A 181 -11.56 7.72 -15.22
N ARG A 182 -10.81 8.46 -14.41
CA ARG A 182 -9.36 8.52 -14.42
C ARG A 182 -8.84 8.17 -13.03
N LEU A 183 -7.83 7.31 -12.96
CA LEU A 183 -7.08 7.04 -11.74
C LEU A 183 -5.79 7.83 -11.78
N ILE A 184 -5.56 8.69 -10.79
CA ILE A 184 -4.32 9.46 -10.68
C ILE A 184 -3.48 8.86 -9.56
N VAL A 185 -2.26 8.43 -9.90
CA VAL A 185 -1.29 8.00 -8.89
C VAL A 185 -0.75 9.25 -8.20
N ILE A 186 -0.97 9.40 -6.90
CA ILE A 186 -0.44 10.53 -6.15
C ILE A 186 1.01 10.19 -5.74
N ARG A 187 1.98 11.05 -6.10
CA ARG A 187 3.41 10.92 -5.75
C ARG A 187 3.84 12.05 -4.80
N GLY A 188 4.85 11.77 -3.97
CA GLY A 188 5.17 12.58 -2.78
C GLY A 188 5.75 13.97 -3.09
N GLU A 189 6.18 14.18 -4.32
CA GLU A 189 6.93 15.38 -4.73
C GLU A 189 6.05 16.51 -5.26
N GLY A 190 4.72 16.36 -5.25
CA GLY A 190 3.78 17.40 -5.70
C GLY A 190 3.57 17.43 -7.22
N LEU A 191 4.11 16.45 -7.94
CA LEU A 191 3.65 16.10 -9.26
C LEU A 191 2.60 15.01 -9.11
N ASP A 192 1.37 15.29 -9.57
CA ASP A 192 0.43 14.23 -9.87
C ASP A 192 1.15 13.23 -10.77
N GLY A 193 1.19 11.98 -10.34
CA GLY A 193 1.84 10.92 -11.08
C GLY A 193 1.06 10.58 -12.35
N VAL A 194 1.42 9.45 -12.95
CA VAL A 194 0.74 8.97 -14.16
C VAL A 194 -0.76 8.85 -13.90
N GLY A 195 -1.55 9.49 -14.76
CA GLY A 195 -2.99 9.35 -14.80
C GLY A 195 -3.38 8.24 -15.76
N TYR A 196 -4.08 7.22 -15.27
CA TYR A 196 -4.62 6.13 -16.07
C TYR A 196 -6.08 6.42 -16.40
N HIS A 197 -6.39 6.53 -17.68
CA HIS A 197 -7.76 6.65 -18.14
C HIS A 197 -8.41 5.26 -18.21
N LEU A 198 -9.56 5.09 -17.56
CA LEU A 198 -10.28 3.83 -17.52
C LEU A 198 -11.23 3.76 -18.71
N HIS A 199 -10.70 3.36 -19.87
CA HIS A 199 -11.47 3.31 -21.12
C HIS A 199 -12.26 2.01 -21.34
N ALA A 200 -11.81 0.88 -20.80
CA ALA A 200 -12.47 -0.41 -20.94
C ALA A 200 -13.53 -0.66 -19.86
N ASP A 201 -14.30 -1.73 -19.99
CA ASP A 201 -15.28 -2.11 -18.96
C ASP A 201 -14.60 -2.66 -17.70
N GLN A 202 -13.39 -3.21 -17.82
CA GLN A 202 -12.60 -3.78 -16.72
C GLN A 202 -11.12 -3.44 -16.87
N HIS A 203 -10.48 -3.13 -15.75
CA HIS A 203 -9.07 -2.76 -15.65
C HIS A 203 -8.41 -3.45 -14.48
N ILE A 204 -7.57 -4.43 -14.79
CA ILE A 204 -6.83 -5.17 -13.78
C ILE A 204 -5.57 -4.39 -13.41
N VAL A 205 -5.44 -4.09 -12.12
CA VAL A 205 -4.28 -3.48 -11.51
C VAL A 205 -3.42 -4.56 -10.86
N GLY A 206 -2.10 -4.50 -11.07
CA GLY A 206 -1.17 -5.40 -10.41
C GLY A 206 0.26 -5.27 -10.91
N ARG A 207 1.15 -6.15 -10.48
CA ARG A 207 2.52 -6.22 -11.04
C ARG A 207 2.56 -6.68 -12.50
N ARG A 208 1.51 -7.39 -12.96
CA ARG A 208 1.35 -7.90 -14.33
C ARG A 208 -0.09 -7.67 -14.81
N GLY A 209 -0.60 -6.47 -14.58
CA GLY A 209 -1.96 -6.04 -14.93
C GLY A 209 -2.02 -5.22 -16.22
N GLN A 210 -3.18 -4.65 -16.52
CA GLN A 210 -3.28 -3.57 -17.52
C GLN A 210 -2.68 -2.27 -16.97
N LEU A 211 -2.91 -2.02 -15.67
CA LEU A 211 -2.25 -0.96 -14.91
C LEU A 211 -1.13 -1.62 -14.10
N GLU A 212 0.09 -1.44 -14.60
CA GLU A 212 1.27 -2.11 -14.06
C GLU A 212 1.99 -1.28 -13.00
N PHE A 213 2.25 -1.91 -11.86
CA PHE A 213 3.09 -1.36 -10.80
C PHE A 213 4.25 -2.33 -10.49
N PRO A 214 5.23 -2.46 -11.39
CA PRO A 214 6.29 -3.47 -11.27
C PRO A 214 7.22 -3.23 -10.08
N ASP A 215 7.45 -1.96 -9.71
CA ASP A 215 8.43 -1.55 -8.69
C ASP A 215 7.94 -1.79 -7.25
N ASP A 216 6.67 -2.18 -7.06
CA ASP A 216 6.09 -2.32 -5.73
C ASP A 216 5.91 -3.80 -5.33
N PRO A 217 6.75 -4.34 -4.42
CA PRO A 217 6.67 -5.72 -3.99
C PRO A 217 5.37 -6.03 -3.21
N PHE A 218 4.73 -5.00 -2.66
CA PHE A 218 3.46 -5.14 -1.94
C PHE A 218 2.25 -5.26 -2.87
N VAL A 219 2.45 -5.14 -4.19
CA VAL A 219 1.40 -5.31 -5.18
C VAL A 219 1.39 -6.76 -5.69
N SER A 220 0.25 -7.44 -5.63
CA SER A 220 0.11 -8.79 -6.21
C SER A 220 0.13 -8.75 -7.75
N PRO A 221 0.49 -9.84 -8.45
CA PRO A 221 0.47 -9.88 -9.93
C PRO A 221 -0.86 -9.44 -10.54
N LYS A 222 -1.97 -9.92 -9.97
CA LYS A 222 -3.32 -9.40 -10.12
C LYS A 222 -3.76 -8.99 -8.73
N HIS A 223 -3.96 -7.70 -8.50
CA HIS A 223 -4.24 -7.16 -7.17
C HIS A 223 -5.69 -6.73 -7.05
N ALA A 224 -6.14 -5.86 -7.94
CA ALA A 224 -7.49 -5.34 -7.94
C ALA A 224 -8.04 -5.24 -9.36
N ASN A 225 -9.35 -5.25 -9.51
CA ASN A 225 -10.03 -5.00 -10.77
C ASN A 225 -10.97 -3.81 -10.61
N PHE A 226 -10.79 -2.80 -11.46
CA PHE A 226 -11.68 -1.65 -11.56
C PHE A 226 -12.62 -1.86 -12.74
N PHE A 227 -13.91 -1.88 -12.49
CA PHE A 227 -14.90 -2.11 -13.53
C PHE A 227 -16.13 -1.24 -13.35
N TYR A 228 -16.89 -1.07 -14.43
CA TYR A 228 -18.13 -0.32 -14.38
C TYR A 228 -19.32 -1.25 -14.13
N ARG A 229 -20.16 -0.91 -13.15
CA ARG A 229 -21.46 -1.55 -12.91
C ARG A 229 -22.49 -0.45 -12.76
N ASP A 230 -23.56 -0.51 -13.54
CA ASP A 230 -24.64 0.50 -13.54
C ASP A 230 -24.12 1.96 -13.68
N HIS A 231 -23.14 2.17 -14.56
CA HIS A 231 -22.43 3.45 -14.78
C HIS A 231 -21.63 3.97 -13.57
N ARG A 232 -21.42 3.13 -12.55
CA ARG A 232 -20.61 3.46 -11.38
C ARG A 232 -19.30 2.69 -11.42
N LEU A 233 -18.22 3.35 -11.00
CA LEU A 233 -16.93 2.70 -10.88
C LEU A 233 -16.92 1.83 -9.62
N VAL A 234 -16.54 0.57 -9.75
CA VAL A 234 -16.42 -0.37 -8.65
C VAL A 234 -15.01 -0.94 -8.64
N VAL A 235 -14.40 -1.03 -7.46
CA VAL A 235 -13.14 -1.76 -7.27
C VAL A 235 -13.42 -3.09 -6.58
N ARG A 236 -12.79 -4.15 -7.08
CA ARG A 236 -12.79 -5.48 -6.48
C ARG A 236 -11.39 -5.94 -6.16
N ASP A 237 -11.19 -6.52 -4.98
CA ASP A 237 -9.96 -7.22 -4.64
C ASP A 237 -9.93 -8.60 -5.35
N GLU A 238 -8.89 -8.87 -6.13
CA GLU A 238 -8.72 -10.14 -6.89
C GLU A 238 -7.99 -11.21 -6.05
N GLY A 239 -8.18 -11.20 -4.73
CA GLY A 239 -7.51 -12.10 -3.80
C GLY A 239 -6.06 -11.70 -3.54
N SER A 240 -5.79 -10.40 -3.46
CA SER A 240 -4.46 -9.89 -3.17
C SER A 240 -3.98 -10.24 -1.77
N LEU A 241 -2.66 -10.40 -1.62
CA LEU A 241 -2.04 -10.69 -0.31
C LEU A 241 -2.28 -9.54 0.68
N ASN A 242 -1.97 -8.32 0.25
CA ASN A 242 -1.99 -7.13 1.12
C ASN A 242 -3.34 -6.42 1.14
N GLY A 243 -4.23 -6.67 0.19
CA GLY A 243 -5.56 -6.06 0.15
C GLY A 243 -5.60 -4.67 -0.46
N VAL A 244 -6.81 -4.26 -0.77
CA VAL A 244 -7.13 -2.91 -1.25
C VAL A 244 -7.76 -2.12 -0.10
N TYR A 245 -7.25 -0.91 0.14
CA TYR A 245 -7.71 -0.06 1.24
C TYR A 245 -8.41 1.19 0.70
N LEU A 246 -9.63 1.45 1.15
CA LEU A 246 -10.44 2.59 0.74
C LEU A 246 -10.49 3.63 1.87
N ARG A 247 -10.30 4.91 1.54
CA ARG A 247 -10.39 6.00 2.52
C ARG A 247 -11.81 6.13 3.05
N ILE A 248 -11.95 6.22 4.37
CA ILE A 248 -13.25 6.44 5.01
C ILE A 248 -13.58 7.94 5.07
N ARG A 249 -14.88 8.26 5.11
CA ARG A 249 -15.38 9.63 5.32
C ARG A 249 -16.16 9.67 6.64
N GLY A 250 -15.53 10.14 7.71
CA GLY A 250 -16.11 10.18 9.05
C GLY A 250 -16.11 8.80 9.73
N SER A 251 -17.29 8.29 10.07
CA SER A 251 -17.48 7.03 10.81
C SER A 251 -17.96 5.89 9.92
N VAL A 252 -17.37 4.71 10.08
CA VAL A 252 -17.77 3.48 9.38
C VAL A 252 -17.88 2.31 10.35
N GLU A 253 -18.84 1.42 10.11
CA GLU A 253 -18.95 0.16 10.87
C GLU A 253 -17.88 -0.84 10.41
N ILE A 254 -17.22 -1.48 11.38
CA ILE A 254 -16.21 -2.51 11.15
C ILE A 254 -16.55 -3.77 11.94
N ALA A 255 -16.08 -4.92 11.48
CA ALA A 255 -16.29 -6.20 12.16
C ALA A 255 -14.98 -6.74 12.74
N ALA A 256 -15.09 -7.64 13.73
CA ALA A 256 -13.94 -8.39 14.21
C ALA A 256 -13.27 -9.18 13.07
N GLY A 257 -11.96 -9.08 12.96
CA GLY A 257 -11.13 -9.57 11.86
C GLY A 257 -10.83 -8.53 10.79
N ASP A 258 -11.60 -7.43 10.72
CA ASP A 258 -11.36 -6.38 9.73
C ASP A 258 -10.05 -5.64 10.02
N THR A 259 -9.42 -5.20 8.94
CA THR A 259 -8.13 -4.51 8.97
C THR A 259 -8.29 -3.10 8.44
N PHE A 260 -7.64 -2.13 9.07
CA PHE A 260 -7.64 -0.73 8.65
C PHE A 260 -6.23 -0.15 8.77
N LEU A 261 -5.99 0.97 8.09
CA LEU A 261 -4.73 1.68 8.04
C LEU A 261 -4.94 3.10 8.58
N ALA A 262 -4.02 3.52 9.45
CA ALA A 262 -3.95 4.87 10.00
C ALA A 262 -2.47 5.26 10.14
N GLY A 263 -2.09 6.43 9.61
CA GLY A 263 -0.67 6.78 9.45
C GLY A 263 0.06 5.76 8.58
N GLU A 264 1.16 5.19 9.07
CA GLU A 264 1.87 4.07 8.41
C GLU A 264 1.49 2.70 8.97
N GLN A 265 0.59 2.67 9.95
CA GLN A 265 0.30 1.49 10.72
C GLN A 265 -0.93 0.77 10.18
N VAL A 266 -0.83 -0.56 10.11
CA VAL A 266 -1.95 -1.44 9.80
C VAL A 266 -2.45 -2.07 11.10
N PHE A 267 -3.74 -1.99 11.35
CA PHE A 267 -4.39 -2.54 12.54
C PHE A 267 -5.45 -3.54 12.17
N ARG A 268 -5.53 -4.63 12.93
CA ARG A 268 -6.64 -5.57 12.88
C ARG A 268 -7.47 -5.44 14.15
N LEU A 269 -8.79 -5.36 13.99
CA LEU A 269 -9.72 -5.46 15.09
C LEU A 269 -9.88 -6.93 15.48
N ASP A 270 -9.57 -7.26 16.73
CA ASP A 270 -9.73 -8.62 17.25
C ASP A 270 -10.80 -8.62 18.35
N PRO A 271 -11.61 -9.69 18.45
CA PRO A 271 -12.64 -9.78 19.47
C PRO A 271 -12.01 -9.90 20.87
N THR A 272 -12.81 -9.64 21.90
CA THR A 272 -12.42 -9.82 23.29
C THR A 272 -11.81 -11.21 23.51
N PRO A 273 -10.62 -11.32 24.14
CA PRO A 273 -10.10 -12.61 24.54
C PRO A 273 -11.14 -13.34 25.41
N LYS A 274 -11.44 -14.60 25.06
CA LYS A 274 -12.29 -15.43 25.92
C LYS A 274 -11.63 -15.55 27.28
N ALA A 275 -12.38 -15.23 28.33
CA ALA A 275 -11.91 -15.42 29.70
C ALA A 275 -11.85 -16.92 29.99
N ASN A 276 -10.66 -17.43 30.32
CA ASN A 276 -10.46 -18.81 30.76
C ASN A 276 -10.69 -18.99 32.26
N ASP A 277 -11.60 -18.20 32.85
CA ASP A 277 -11.83 -18.20 34.30
C ASP A 277 -12.90 -19.23 34.72
N SER A 278 -13.33 -20.09 33.78
CA SER A 278 -14.18 -21.23 34.06
C SER A 278 -13.40 -22.33 34.79
N ALA A 279 -14.05 -23.00 35.74
CA ALA A 279 -13.50 -24.20 36.35
C ALA A 279 -13.20 -25.25 35.27
N GLU A 280 -12.01 -25.84 35.33
CA GLU A 280 -11.67 -27.02 34.55
C GLU A 280 -12.49 -28.24 35.02
N THR A 281 -12.43 -29.34 34.28
CA THR A 281 -13.24 -30.55 34.52
C THR A 281 -12.99 -31.19 35.89
N ASP A 282 -11.85 -30.90 36.52
CA ASP A 282 -11.45 -31.33 37.86
C ASP A 282 -11.90 -30.39 38.99
N GLY A 283 -12.58 -29.28 38.64
CA GLY A 283 -13.00 -28.24 39.59
C GLY A 283 -11.91 -27.22 39.94
N THR A 284 -10.74 -27.30 39.30
CA THR A 284 -9.65 -26.33 39.47
C THR A 284 -9.96 -25.05 38.69
N PHE A 285 -9.81 -23.90 39.34
CA PHE A 285 -9.95 -22.59 38.68
C PHE A 285 -8.59 -22.07 38.25
N PHE A 286 -8.51 -21.54 37.02
CA PHE A 286 -7.33 -20.82 36.56
C PHE A 286 -7.23 -19.48 37.29
N TYR A 287 -6.31 -19.36 38.24
CA TYR A 287 -6.09 -18.13 39.00
C TYR A 287 -5.07 -17.23 38.28
N SER A 288 -5.56 -16.21 37.58
CA SER A 288 -4.71 -15.19 36.95
C SER A 288 -4.90 -13.82 37.60
N SER A 289 -4.02 -12.87 37.27
CA SER A 289 -4.19 -11.46 37.64
C SER A 289 -5.58 -10.93 37.23
N PRO A 290 -6.17 -9.99 38.00
CA PRO A 290 -7.46 -9.39 37.66
C PRO A 290 -7.49 -8.85 36.23
N LYS A 291 -8.41 -9.37 35.42
CA LYS A 291 -8.64 -8.92 34.04
C LYS A 291 -9.67 -7.81 34.07
N HIS A 292 -9.37 -6.68 33.44
CA HIS A 292 -10.39 -5.66 33.22
C HIS A 292 -11.30 -6.13 32.07
N PRO A 293 -12.62 -5.96 32.16
CA PRO A 293 -13.50 -6.24 31.02
C PRO A 293 -13.14 -5.31 29.87
N THR A 294 -12.89 -5.88 28.69
CA THR A 294 -12.52 -5.13 27.48
C THR A 294 -13.45 -5.51 26.34
N ALA A 295 -14.00 -4.55 25.62
CA ALA A 295 -14.95 -4.80 24.54
C ALA A 295 -14.30 -5.39 23.25
N PHE A 296 -13.02 -5.11 23.05
CA PHE A 296 -12.22 -5.61 21.92
C PHE A 296 -10.73 -5.38 22.18
N ARG A 297 -9.88 -5.84 21.26
CA ARG A 297 -8.46 -5.44 21.19
C ARG A 297 -8.11 -5.02 19.78
N LEU A 298 -7.07 -4.19 19.66
CA LEU A 298 -6.44 -3.87 18.40
C LEU A 298 -5.04 -4.45 18.36
N SER A 299 -4.73 -5.11 17.25
CA SER A 299 -3.45 -5.75 16.99
C SER A 299 -2.81 -5.06 15.79
N GLN A 300 -1.62 -4.49 15.97
CA GLN A 300 -0.82 -3.97 14.88
C GLN A 300 -0.33 -5.14 14.02
N ILE A 301 -0.43 -4.99 12.70
CA ILE A 301 0.07 -5.96 11.72
C ILE A 301 1.32 -5.37 11.08
N LEU A 302 2.46 -6.00 11.32
CA LEU A 302 3.75 -5.60 10.77
C LEU A 302 3.94 -6.17 9.37
N GLU A 303 4.97 -5.69 8.67
CA GLU A 303 5.43 -6.30 7.43
C GLU A 303 5.69 -7.81 7.62
N GLY A 304 5.28 -8.61 6.63
CA GLY A 304 5.31 -10.07 6.72
C GLY A 304 4.12 -10.69 7.48
N GLY A 305 3.19 -9.88 7.98
CA GLY A 305 1.95 -10.33 8.61
C GLY A 305 2.08 -10.71 10.09
N ALA A 306 3.25 -10.45 10.70
CA ALA A 306 3.46 -10.68 12.11
C ALA A 306 2.62 -9.71 12.96
N THR A 307 2.13 -10.18 14.10
CA THR A 307 1.45 -9.31 15.06
C THR A 307 2.48 -8.53 15.88
N GLY A 308 2.39 -7.21 15.80
CA GLY A 308 3.18 -6.27 16.59
C GLY A 308 2.48 -5.92 17.90
N MET A 309 2.43 -4.62 18.21
CA MET A 309 1.80 -4.13 19.43
C MET A 309 0.32 -4.50 19.49
N THR A 310 -0.13 -5.03 20.62
CA THR A 310 -1.53 -5.39 20.84
C THR A 310 -2.03 -4.72 22.10
N VAL A 311 -3.16 -4.01 22.00
CA VAL A 311 -3.77 -3.28 23.12
C VAL A 311 -5.25 -3.59 23.21
N CYS A 312 -5.71 -3.94 24.41
CA CYS A 312 -7.13 -4.11 24.68
C CYS A 312 -7.78 -2.76 24.99
N ALA A 313 -9.01 -2.55 24.50
CA ALA A 313 -9.76 -1.33 24.74
C ALA A 313 -10.03 -1.14 26.24
N ARG A 314 -9.88 0.10 26.73
CA ARG A 314 -10.19 0.47 28.11
C ARG A 314 -11.66 0.87 28.17
N GLY A 315 -12.53 -0.08 28.53
CA GLY A 315 -13.98 0.12 28.45
C GLY A 315 -14.49 -0.21 27.05
N THR A 316 -15.17 0.75 26.42
CA THR A 316 -15.84 0.58 25.12
C THR A 316 -15.17 1.32 23.97
N SER A 317 -14.09 2.08 24.20
CA SER A 317 -13.37 2.78 23.12
C SER A 317 -11.86 2.63 23.23
N LEU A 318 -11.19 2.82 22.11
CA LEU A 318 -9.73 2.85 21.99
C LEU A 318 -9.33 3.90 20.97
N GLN A 319 -8.57 4.91 21.43
CA GLN A 319 -8.09 6.01 20.59
C GLN A 319 -6.67 5.76 20.07
N ILE A 320 -6.46 5.99 18.78
CA ILE A 320 -5.19 5.85 18.09
C ILE A 320 -4.71 7.23 17.65
N GLY A 321 -3.43 7.50 17.86
CA GLY A 321 -2.84 8.76 17.46
C GLY A 321 -1.34 8.81 17.63
N ARG A 322 -0.75 9.94 17.28
CA ARG A 322 0.66 10.24 17.54
C ARG A 322 0.87 10.65 18.99
N GLU A 323 -0.14 11.24 19.62
CA GLU A 323 -0.13 11.71 21.00
C GLU A 323 -1.53 11.62 21.64
N ASN A 324 -1.60 11.54 22.97
CA ASN A 324 -2.85 11.56 23.73
C ASN A 324 -3.90 10.49 23.32
N GLY A 325 -3.49 9.37 22.73
CA GLY A 325 -4.31 8.19 22.49
C GLY A 325 -4.03 7.06 23.48
N ASP A 326 -4.87 6.02 23.47
CA ASP A 326 -4.59 4.75 24.14
C ASP A 326 -3.44 4.00 23.46
N LEU A 327 -3.34 4.15 22.14
CA LEU A 327 -2.29 3.61 21.30
C LEU A 327 -1.53 4.76 20.61
N ASN A 328 -0.31 5.03 21.07
CA ASN A 328 0.49 6.18 20.63
C ASN A 328 1.66 5.77 19.73
N PHE A 329 1.78 6.43 18.58
CA PHE A 329 2.88 6.26 17.62
C PHE A 329 3.65 7.57 17.42
N PRO A 330 4.45 8.02 18.41
CA PRO A 330 5.12 9.33 18.34
C PRO A 330 6.12 9.46 17.19
N GLY A 331 6.69 8.35 16.72
CA GLY A 331 7.64 8.31 15.61
C GLY A 331 7.00 8.26 14.21
N ASP A 332 5.69 8.07 14.12
CA ASP A 332 4.98 8.02 12.84
C ASP A 332 4.58 9.44 12.42
N ALA A 333 5.29 10.00 11.44
CA ALA A 333 5.05 11.35 10.95
C ALA A 333 3.70 11.53 10.23
N TYR A 334 3.07 10.43 9.82
CA TYR A 334 1.80 10.41 9.09
C TYR A 334 0.60 10.16 9.98
N MET A 335 0.84 9.68 11.20
CA MET A 335 -0.15 9.64 12.26
C MET A 335 -0.45 11.07 12.74
N SER A 336 -1.74 11.40 12.81
CA SER A 336 -2.18 12.69 13.37
C SER A 336 -2.18 12.61 14.89
N GLY A 337 -2.18 13.75 15.58
CA GLY A 337 -2.16 13.79 17.05
C GLY A 337 -3.27 12.90 17.62
N GLN A 338 -4.52 13.25 17.32
CA GLN A 338 -5.67 12.35 17.43
C GLN A 338 -6.07 11.93 16.02
N HIS A 339 -5.88 10.66 15.65
CA HIS A 339 -6.07 10.22 14.26
C HIS A 339 -7.43 9.54 14.07
N CYS A 340 -7.67 8.46 14.81
CA CYS A 340 -8.95 7.75 14.76
C CYS A 340 -9.30 7.12 16.10
N THR A 341 -10.56 6.75 16.26
CA THR A 341 -11.05 6.01 17.43
C THR A 341 -11.86 4.82 16.95
N VAL A 342 -11.66 3.68 17.60
CA VAL A 342 -12.56 2.54 17.51
C VAL A 342 -13.43 2.54 18.75
N ALA A 343 -14.74 2.43 18.57
CA ALA A 343 -15.71 2.33 19.64
C ALA A 343 -16.59 1.10 19.47
N ASP A 344 -16.97 0.48 20.58
CA ASP A 344 -17.97 -0.58 20.66
C ASP A 344 -19.29 -0.01 21.17
N ASP A 345 -20.36 -0.23 20.42
CA ASP A 345 -21.74 -0.04 20.84
C ASP A 345 -22.46 -1.38 20.79
N ASN A 346 -22.53 -2.07 21.93
CA ASN A 346 -23.27 -3.32 22.09
C ASN A 346 -22.86 -4.40 21.07
N GLY A 347 -21.57 -4.53 20.77
CA GLY A 347 -21.03 -5.50 19.80
C GLY A 347 -20.97 -5.00 18.35
N ARG A 348 -21.41 -3.76 18.07
CA ARG A 348 -21.13 -3.08 16.80
C ARG A 348 -19.92 -2.17 16.96
N TYR A 349 -18.87 -2.45 16.19
CA TYR A 349 -17.67 -1.63 16.22
C TYR A 349 -17.74 -0.53 15.17
N THR A 350 -17.44 0.69 15.59
CA THR A 350 -17.40 1.86 14.71
C THR A 350 -16.00 2.44 14.71
N LEU A 351 -15.42 2.62 13.53
CA LEU A 351 -14.17 3.34 13.30
C LEU A 351 -14.50 4.77 12.88
N THR A 352 -13.99 5.75 13.63
CA THR A 352 -14.19 7.18 13.37
C THR A 352 -12.85 7.82 13.10
N ASP A 353 -12.69 8.44 11.93
CA ASP A 353 -11.57 9.34 11.63
C ASP A 353 -11.84 10.73 12.21
N HIS A 354 -10.88 11.29 12.95
CA HIS A 354 -10.99 12.63 13.57
C HIS A 354 -10.38 13.71 12.68
N ASP A 355 -10.84 13.76 11.42
CA ASP A 355 -10.31 14.65 10.38
C ASP A 355 -8.77 14.59 10.30
N SER A 356 -8.27 13.36 10.28
CA SER A 356 -6.84 13.14 10.28
C SER A 356 -6.22 13.66 8.98
N ARG A 357 -4.99 14.16 9.08
CA ARG A 357 -4.32 14.79 7.93
C ARG A 357 -4.23 13.82 6.75
N ASN A 358 -3.81 12.59 6.98
CA ASN A 358 -3.59 11.62 5.91
C ASN A 358 -4.81 10.72 5.64
N GLY A 359 -5.84 10.80 6.49
CA GLY A 359 -7.02 9.96 6.45
C GLY A 359 -6.79 8.57 7.03
N THR A 360 -7.89 7.95 7.45
CA THR A 360 -7.97 6.53 7.80
C THR A 360 -8.53 5.72 6.62
N TYR A 361 -8.04 4.50 6.43
CA TYR A 361 -8.45 3.62 5.32
C TYR A 361 -8.88 2.26 5.83
N ILE A 362 -9.92 1.68 5.24
CA ILE A 362 -10.40 0.33 5.60
C ILE A 362 -10.11 -0.65 4.46
N ARG A 363 -9.68 -1.87 4.80
CA ARG A 363 -9.52 -2.94 3.81
C ARG A 363 -10.90 -3.37 3.29
N ILE A 364 -11.11 -3.35 1.99
CA ILE A 364 -12.36 -3.81 1.39
C ILE A 364 -12.47 -5.34 1.50
N LYS A 365 -13.69 -5.86 1.67
CA LYS A 365 -13.95 -7.30 1.80
C LYS A 365 -14.01 -8.02 0.45
N SER A 366 -14.70 -7.42 -0.52
CA SER A 366 -14.85 -7.97 -1.86
C SER A 366 -14.88 -6.85 -2.90
N GLU A 367 -15.96 -6.05 -2.89
CA GLU A 367 -16.20 -4.97 -3.84
C GLU A 367 -16.60 -3.70 -3.10
N ALA A 368 -16.19 -2.55 -3.63
CA ALA A 368 -16.59 -1.24 -3.14
C ALA A 368 -16.87 -0.29 -4.31
N GLU A 369 -17.97 0.46 -4.21
CA GLU A 369 -18.28 1.54 -5.13
C GLU A 369 -17.33 2.72 -4.88
N LEU A 370 -16.86 3.35 -5.96
CA LEU A 370 -15.96 4.49 -5.94
C LEU A 370 -16.63 5.71 -6.55
N GLY A 371 -16.60 6.82 -5.81
CA GLY A 371 -17.02 8.14 -6.24
C GLY A 371 -15.87 9.03 -6.68
N HIS A 372 -16.22 10.21 -7.21
CA HIS A 372 -15.25 11.26 -7.52
C HIS A 372 -14.55 11.74 -6.24
N GLY A 373 -13.22 11.86 -6.28
CA GLY A 373 -12.40 12.30 -5.15
C GLY A 373 -12.11 11.21 -4.10
N ASP A 374 -12.47 9.95 -4.37
CA ASP A 374 -12.13 8.84 -3.49
C ASP A 374 -10.64 8.49 -3.60
N TYR A 375 -10.08 7.99 -2.48
CA TYR A 375 -8.69 7.59 -2.39
C TYR A 375 -8.60 6.10 -2.08
N VAL A 376 -7.81 5.39 -2.87
CA VAL A 376 -7.63 3.95 -2.77
C VAL A 376 -6.14 3.62 -2.70
N PHE A 377 -5.78 2.78 -1.73
CA PHE A 377 -4.45 2.22 -1.59
C PHE A 377 -4.39 0.81 -2.18
N ILE A 378 -3.36 0.59 -3.00
CA ILE A 378 -3.01 -0.72 -3.57
C ILE A 378 -1.50 -0.91 -3.40
N GLY A 379 -1.13 -1.85 -2.53
CA GLY A 379 0.27 -1.94 -2.07
C GLY A 379 0.67 -0.66 -1.37
N ARG A 380 1.72 0.03 -1.86
CA ARG A 380 2.16 1.35 -1.39
C ARG A 380 1.72 2.48 -2.33
N LYS A 381 0.89 2.21 -3.33
CA LYS A 381 0.42 3.22 -4.29
C LYS A 381 -0.92 3.79 -3.84
N LEU A 382 -0.95 5.11 -3.70
CA LEU A 382 -2.18 5.86 -3.50
C LEU A 382 -2.74 6.31 -4.85
N LEU A 383 -4.00 5.97 -5.09
CA LEU A 383 -4.75 6.31 -6.29
C LEU A 383 -5.90 7.23 -5.90
N ARG A 384 -6.00 8.39 -6.55
CA ARG A 384 -7.18 9.26 -6.50
C ARG A 384 -8.10 8.94 -7.68
N VAL A 385 -9.38 8.80 -7.41
CA VAL A 385 -10.42 8.60 -8.42
C VAL A 385 -10.93 9.96 -8.89
N GLU A 386 -10.87 10.21 -10.19
CA GLU A 386 -11.51 11.35 -10.82
C GLU A 386 -12.55 10.85 -11.82
N LEU A 387 -13.82 11.09 -11.53
CA LEU A 387 -14.90 10.92 -12.50
C LEU A 387 -14.99 12.21 -13.32
N THR A 388 -14.87 12.10 -14.64
CA THR A 388 -15.30 13.16 -15.56
C THR A 388 -16.83 13.17 -15.50
N ASN A 389 -17.45 14.35 -15.46
CA ASN A 389 -18.90 14.51 -15.30
C ASN A 389 -19.46 15.33 -16.44
#